data_AF-A0A951MKD8-F1
#
_entry.id   AF-A0A951MKD8-F1
#
_cell.length_a   1.000
_cell.length_b   1.000
_cell.length_c   1.000
_cell.angle_alpha   90.00
_cell.angle_beta   90.00
_cell.angle_gamma   90.00
#
_symmetry.space_group_name_H-M   'P 1'
#
loop_
_entity.id
_entity.type
_entity.pdbx_description
1 polymer ?
#
loop_
_entity_poly.entity_id
_entity_poly.type
_entity_poly.pdbx_seq_one_letter_code
_entity_poly.pdbx_strand_id
1 'polypeptide(L)'
;MHGVAALLAAAAVAHLLARALGAQDLEAEKSLNYGIGATLTPGRFNLTVDYYQVEIDDRIVVTENLQGAQVVSLLRAAGFNNITSARFFINGIDTRTRGL
;
A
#
# COMPACT_ATOMS: atom_id res chain seq x y z
N MET A 1 10.62 -1.94 -32.35
CA MET A 1 10.75 -1.29 -31.03
C MET A 1 9.94 0.00 -31.08
N HIS A 2 8.73 0.03 -30.51
CA HIS A 2 7.91 1.26 -30.44
C HIS A 2 7.77 1.66 -28.98
N GLY A 3 8.72 2.49 -28.53
CA GLY A 3 8.61 3.19 -27.26
C GLY A 3 7.54 4.27 -27.40
N VAL A 4 6.31 3.93 -27.02
CA VAL A 4 5.33 4.96 -26.67
C VAL A 4 5.87 5.59 -25.40
N ALA A 5 6.04 6.91 -25.37
CA ALA A 5 6.30 7.62 -24.13
C ALA A 5 5.15 7.30 -23.16
N ALA A 6 5.40 6.36 -22.25
CA ALA A 6 4.47 6.03 -21.18
C ALA A 6 4.61 7.13 -20.13
N LEU A 7 3.76 8.15 -20.23
CA LEU A 7 3.66 9.14 -19.17
C LEU A 7 3.01 8.47 -17.96
N LEU A 8 3.83 8.03 -17.01
CA LEU A 8 3.38 7.47 -15.74
C LEU A 8 2.84 8.60 -14.85
N ALA A 9 1.54 8.61 -14.61
CA ALA A 9 0.95 9.50 -13.62
C ALA A 9 0.83 8.80 -12.27
N ALA A 10 1.45 9.36 -11.23
CA ALA A 10 1.09 9.07 -9.84
C ALA A 10 0.08 10.12 -9.40
N ALA A 11 -1.15 9.71 -9.07
CA ALA A 11 -2.23 10.62 -8.73
C ALA A 11 -2.70 10.41 -7.29
N ALA A 12 -3.03 11.51 -6.61
CA ALA A 12 -3.78 11.44 -5.37
C ALA A 12 -5.17 10.82 -5.63
N VAL A 13 -5.72 10.09 -4.66
CA VAL A 13 -7.04 9.44 -4.77
C VAL A 13 -8.15 10.41 -5.15
N ALA A 14 -8.11 11.64 -4.63
CA ALA A 14 -9.09 12.68 -4.95
C ALA A 14 -8.97 13.24 -6.38
N HIS A 15 -7.86 12.99 -7.08
CA HIS A 15 -7.65 13.49 -8.43
C HIS A 15 -8.56 12.74 -9.43
N LEU A 16 -9.16 13.48 -10.38
CA LEU A 16 -10.10 12.92 -11.37
C LEU A 16 -9.53 11.72 -12.14
N LEU A 17 -8.23 11.72 -12.40
CA LEU A 17 -7.51 10.59 -13.01
C LEU A 17 -7.63 9.30 -12.18
N ALA A 18 -7.39 9.37 -10.87
CA ALA A 18 -7.48 8.21 -9.99
C ALA A 18 -8.93 7.73 -9.86
N ARG A 19 -9.89 8.65 -9.76
CA ARG A 19 -11.33 8.34 -9.73
C ARG A 19 -11.82 7.66 -11.01
N ALA A 20 -11.35 8.09 -12.17
CA ALA A 20 -11.65 7.46 -13.45
C ALA A 20 -11.18 5.99 -13.52
N LEU A 21 -10.18 5.63 -12.71
CA LEU A 21 -9.67 4.26 -12.56
C LEU A 21 -10.25 3.53 -11.36
N GLY A 22 -11.26 4.09 -10.69
CA GLY A 22 -11.97 3.45 -9.58
C GLY A 22 -11.41 3.73 -8.20
N ALA A 23 -10.54 4.74 -8.02
CA ALA A 23 -10.04 5.10 -6.70
C ALA A 23 -11.17 5.50 -5.74
N GLN A 24 -11.13 4.94 -4.52
CA GLN A 24 -12.03 5.24 -3.42
C GLN A 24 -11.31 6.07 -2.36
N ASP A 25 -12.06 6.84 -1.57
CA ASP A 25 -11.48 7.65 -0.50
C ASP A 25 -10.67 6.80 0.49
N LEU A 26 -9.55 7.35 0.95
CA LEU A 26 -8.69 6.64 1.88
C LEU A 26 -9.26 6.72 3.29
N GLU A 27 -9.25 5.59 3.97
CA GLU A 27 -9.42 5.52 5.41
C GLU A 27 -8.07 5.71 6.11
N ALA A 28 -8.12 6.19 7.36
CA ALA A 28 -6.90 6.38 8.15
C ALA A 28 -6.37 5.03 8.63
N GLU A 29 -5.05 4.82 8.46
CA GLU A 29 -4.37 3.61 8.97
C GLU A 29 -4.50 3.51 10.50
N LYS A 30 -4.78 2.30 10.99
CA LYS A 30 -4.85 2.00 12.43
C LYS A 30 -3.76 1.02 12.80
N SER A 31 -3.20 1.13 14.00
CA SER A 31 -2.16 0.21 14.46
C SER A 31 -2.32 -0.15 15.92
N LEU A 32 -2.23 -1.46 16.22
CA LEU A 32 -2.20 -2.00 17.57
C LEU A 32 -0.87 -2.72 17.80
N ASN A 33 -0.17 -2.34 18.87
CA ASN A 33 1.16 -2.83 19.19
C ASN A 33 1.17 -3.36 20.61
N TYR A 34 1.61 -4.61 20.82
CA TYR A 34 1.81 -5.16 22.15
C TYR A 34 2.98 -6.12 22.21
N GLY A 35 3.61 -6.21 23.38
CA GLY A 35 4.73 -7.10 23.62
C GLY A 35 4.87 -7.43 25.10
N ILE A 36 5.48 -8.58 25.36
CA ILE A 36 5.77 -9.09 26.70
C ILE A 36 7.16 -9.74 26.70
N GLY A 37 7.96 -9.45 27.71
CA GLY A 37 9.33 -9.94 27.83
C GLY A 37 9.64 -10.45 29.22
N ALA A 38 10.52 -11.44 29.30
CA ALA A 38 11.04 -11.99 30.54
C ALA A 38 12.55 -12.22 30.43
N THR A 39 13.29 -11.87 31.48
CA THR A 39 14.73 -12.13 31.59
C THR A 39 15.02 -12.89 32.87
N LEU A 40 15.83 -13.94 32.77
CA LEU A 40 16.26 -14.81 33.86
C LEU A 40 17.78 -14.92 33.87
N THR A 41 18.39 -14.82 35.05
CA THR A 41 19.84 -14.85 35.22
C THR A 41 20.30 -15.94 36.21
N PRO A 42 20.14 -17.23 35.89
CA PRO A 42 20.58 -18.30 36.78
C PRO A 42 22.12 -18.43 36.80
N GLY A 43 22.74 -18.04 37.92
CA GLY A 43 24.18 -18.17 38.14
C GLY A 43 25.01 -17.30 37.19
N ARG A 44 25.68 -17.93 36.20
CA ARG A 44 26.50 -17.23 35.19
C ARG A 44 25.84 -17.21 33.80
N PHE A 45 24.59 -17.65 33.68
CA PHE A 45 23.84 -17.71 32.43
C PHE A 45 22.80 -16.59 32.37
N ASN A 46 22.53 -16.10 31.16
CA ASN A 46 21.48 -15.12 30.88
C ASN A 46 20.52 -15.73 29.85
N LEU A 47 19.23 -15.74 30.19
CA LEU A 47 18.14 -16.15 29.32
C LEU A 47 17.16 -14.99 29.16
N THR A 48 16.77 -14.71 27.92
CA THR A 48 15.75 -13.71 27.60
C THR A 48 14.74 -14.33 26.64
N VAL A 49 13.46 -14.02 26.84
CA VAL A 49 12.35 -14.40 25.97
C VAL A 49 11.50 -13.16 25.77
N ASP A 50 11.27 -12.75 24.52
CA ASP A 50 10.49 -11.57 24.18
C ASP A 50 9.48 -11.90 23.09
N TYR A 51 8.19 -11.81 23.40
CA TYR A 51 7.12 -11.90 22.43
C TYR A 51 6.63 -10.51 22.04
N TYR A 52 6.38 -10.29 20.76
CA TYR A 52 5.71 -9.09 20.28
C TYR A 52 4.71 -9.42 19.18
N GLN A 53 3.71 -8.54 19.06
CA GLN A 53 2.76 -8.53 17.97
C GLN A 53 2.39 -7.11 17.58
N VAL A 54 2.35 -6.88 16.27
CA VAL A 54 1.95 -5.62 15.64
C VAL A 54 0.85 -5.93 14.62
N GLU A 55 -0.27 -5.26 14.75
CA GLU A 55 -1.41 -5.29 13.82
C GLU A 55 -1.54 -3.91 13.17
N ILE A 56 -1.64 -3.87 11.84
CA ILE A 56 -1.89 -2.66 11.07
C ILE A 56 -3.07 -2.94 10.16
N ASP A 57 -4.14 -2.18 10.35
CA ASP A 57 -5.36 -2.24 9.54
C ASP A 57 -5.41 -1.04 8.59
N ASP A 58 -6.10 -1.22 7.46
CA ASP A 58 -6.33 -0.19 6.44
C ASP A 58 -5.02 0.32 5.81
N ARG A 59 -3.98 -0.50 5.70
CA ARG A 59 -2.66 -0.03 5.25
C ARG A 59 -2.74 0.59 3.86
N ILE A 60 -2.26 1.83 3.75
CA ILE A 60 -2.24 2.61 2.53
C ILE A 60 -1.05 2.17 1.68
N VAL A 61 -1.35 1.57 0.54
CA VAL A 61 -0.36 1.12 -0.43
C VAL A 61 -0.62 1.74 -1.79
N VAL A 62 0.41 1.80 -2.63
CA VAL A 62 0.25 2.22 -4.02
C VAL A 62 -0.13 1.00 -4.87
N THR A 63 -1.06 1.17 -5.80
CA THR A 63 -1.36 0.15 -6.81
C THR A 63 -0.10 -0.17 -7.63
N GLU A 64 -0.13 -1.30 -8.33
CA GLU A 64 0.78 -1.49 -9.45
C GLU A 64 0.54 -0.44 -10.55
N ASN A 65 1.40 -0.44 -11.56
CA ASN A 65 1.20 0.41 -12.73
C ASN A 65 0.03 -0.13 -13.57
N LEU A 66 -1.14 0.47 -13.42
CA LEU A 66 -2.32 0.12 -14.21
C LEU A 66 -2.11 0.59 -15.65
N GLN A 67 -2.18 -0.34 -16.59
CA GLN A 67 -1.90 -0.11 -18.01
C GLN A 67 -2.72 -1.06 -18.90
N GLY A 68 -2.71 -0.82 -20.21
CA GLY A 68 -3.40 -1.65 -21.20
C GLY A 68 -4.61 -0.97 -21.84
N ALA A 69 -5.19 -1.61 -22.86
CA ALA A 69 -6.21 -0.99 -23.72
C ALA A 69 -7.45 -0.50 -22.94
N GLN A 70 -7.89 -1.28 -21.94
CA GLN A 70 -9.04 -0.91 -21.10
C GLN A 70 -8.73 0.31 -20.23
N VAL A 71 -7.56 0.36 -19.59
CA VAL A 71 -7.10 1.51 -18.79
C VAL A 71 -7.01 2.77 -19.65
N VAL A 72 -6.38 2.67 -20.82
CA VAL A 72 -6.28 3.78 -21.78
C VAL A 72 -7.67 4.26 -22.22
N SER A 73 -8.60 3.34 -22.45
CA SER A 73 -9.98 3.69 -22.82
C SER A 73 -10.70 4.45 -21.71
N LEU A 74 -10.57 4.01 -20.45
CA LEU A 74 -11.14 4.69 -19.28
C LEU A 74 -10.54 6.08 -19.11
N LEU A 75 -9.22 6.22 -19.24
CA LEU A 75 -8.51 7.50 -19.14
C LEU A 75 -8.92 8.47 -20.24
N ARG A 76 -9.03 8.03 -21.49
CA ARG A 76 -9.52 8.86 -22.60
C ARG A 76 -10.97 9.29 -22.41
N ALA A 77 -11.83 8.39 -21.95
CA ALA A 77 -13.22 8.72 -21.62
C ALA A 77 -13.31 9.80 -20.51
N ALA A 78 -12.34 9.83 -19.61
CA ALA A 78 -12.18 10.85 -18.58
C ALA A 78 -11.40 12.11 -19.02
N GLY A 79 -11.05 12.23 -20.30
CA GLY A 79 -10.37 13.41 -20.88
C GLY A 79 -8.83 13.35 -20.87
N PHE A 80 -8.23 12.25 -20.41
CA PHE A 80 -6.78 12.07 -20.35
C PHE A 80 -6.26 11.34 -21.61
N ASN A 81 -6.01 12.10 -22.67
CA ASN A 81 -5.62 11.54 -23.98
C ASN A 81 -4.14 11.13 -24.08
N ASN A 82 -3.28 11.74 -23.26
CA ASN A 82 -1.82 11.58 -23.32
C ASN A 82 -1.27 10.67 -22.21
N ILE A 83 -2.14 10.04 -21.42
CA ILE A 83 -1.76 9.18 -20.29
C ILE A 83 -2.15 7.75 -20.63
N THR A 84 -1.17 6.85 -20.58
CA THR A 84 -1.36 5.44 -20.95
C THR A 84 -1.20 4.48 -19.78
N SER A 85 -0.67 4.97 -18.66
CA SER A 85 -0.60 4.22 -17.42
C SER A 85 -0.70 5.14 -16.20
N ALA A 86 -1.17 4.59 -15.08
CA ALA A 86 -1.30 5.34 -13.86
C ALA A 86 -1.26 4.44 -12.62
N ARG A 87 -1.01 5.08 -11.48
CA ARG A 87 -1.06 4.47 -10.16
C ARG A 87 -1.63 5.45 -9.13
N PHE A 88 -2.29 4.91 -8.11
CA PHE A 88 -2.88 5.69 -7.02
C PHE A 88 -2.81 4.90 -5.71
N PHE A 89 -3.11 5.55 -4.60
CA PHE A 89 -3.10 4.93 -3.27
C PHE A 89 -4.42 4.22 -2.97
N ILE A 90 -4.38 3.12 -2.22
CA ILE A 90 -5.54 2.36 -1.75
C ILE A 90 -5.31 1.87 -0.32
N ASN A 91 -6.37 1.69 0.47
CA ASN A 91 -6.33 0.84 1.66
C ASN A 91 -6.39 -0.63 1.18
N GLY A 92 -5.24 -1.30 1.12
CA GLY A 92 -5.13 -2.55 0.35
C GLY A 92 -4.62 -3.75 1.12
N ILE A 93 -4.10 -3.56 2.34
CA ILE A 93 -3.41 -4.63 3.07
C ILE A 93 -3.68 -4.49 4.57
N ASP A 94 -4.11 -5.57 5.21
CA ASP A 94 -4.01 -5.71 6.66
C ASP A 94 -2.79 -6.56 6.99
N THR A 95 -2.02 -6.16 8.00
CA THR A 95 -0.79 -6.86 8.37
C THR A 95 -0.79 -7.26 9.83
N ARG A 96 -0.28 -8.46 10.10
CA ARG A 96 -0.03 -8.98 11.44
C ARG A 96 1.39 -9.51 11.50
N THR A 97 2.26 -8.81 12.23
CA THR A 97 3.66 -9.19 12.44
C THR A 97 3.83 -9.72 13.85
N ARG A 98 4.52 -10.85 14.02
CA ARG A 98 4.77 -11.48 15.33
C ARG A 98 6.22 -11.92 15.43
N GLY A 99 6.79 -11.87 16.62
CA GLY A 99 8.08 -12.49 16.95
C GLY A 99 8.13 -13.00 18.38
N LEU A 100 9.02 -13.95 18.64
CA LEU A 100 9.23 -14.68 19.89
C LEU A 100 10.73 -14.87 20.12
#